data_AF-A0A1W9X184-F1
#
_entry.id   AF-A0A1W9X184-F1
#
_cell.length_a   1.000
_cell.length_b   1.000
_cell.length_c   1.000
_cell.angle_alpha   90.00
_cell.angle_beta   90.00
_cell.angle_gamma   90.00
#
_symmetry.space_group_name_H-M   'P 1'
#
loop_
_entity.id
_entity.type
_entity.pdbx_description
1 polymer ?
#
loop_
_entity_poly.entity_id
_entity_poly.type
_entity_poly.pdbx_seq_one_letter_code
_entity_poly.pdbx_strand_id
1 'polypeptide(L)'
;MGHMTNITHHNYRAHKRGCCESLIKYANVNSEDYHDAKMRNISASGIYFESESSTFRQGAEICVRVPYAPSDADPDTCNDYRAEIMWCREIANEGSVSYGIGARFMISRCDHCGEKFPHRKIHRTDDFLFLCSDCFEQLKTLPDGELRGSVENYLLGNVL
;
A
#
# COMPACT_ATOMS: atom_id res chain seq x y z
N MET A 1 -10.21 -46.12 17.86
CA MET A 1 -8.91 -45.51 17.49
C MET A 1 -9.18 -44.57 16.32
N GLY A 2 -9.19 -43.26 16.60
CA GLY A 2 -9.66 -42.24 15.65
C GLY A 2 -8.64 -41.93 14.56
N HIS A 3 -9.13 -41.88 13.32
CA HIS A 3 -8.39 -41.42 12.15
C HIS A 3 -8.03 -39.94 12.27
N MET A 4 -6.74 -39.62 12.19
CA MET A 4 -6.24 -38.27 11.95
C MET A 4 -6.32 -37.96 10.44
N THR A 5 -7.23 -37.08 10.06
CA THR A 5 -7.23 -36.46 8.73
C THR A 5 -6.29 -35.27 8.74
N ASN A 6 -5.18 -35.38 8.00
CA ASN A 6 -4.29 -34.27 7.70
C ASN A 6 -5.04 -33.25 6.82
N ILE A 7 -5.39 -32.10 7.41
CA ILE A 7 -5.88 -30.95 6.65
C ILE A 7 -4.66 -30.21 6.11
N THR A 8 -4.36 -30.45 4.85
CA THR A 8 -3.35 -29.69 4.08
C THR A 8 -3.86 -28.25 3.94
N HIS A 9 -3.35 -27.33 4.76
CA HIS A 9 -3.57 -25.90 4.59
C HIS A 9 -2.88 -25.44 3.30
N HIS A 10 -3.62 -25.43 2.19
CA HIS A 10 -3.18 -24.80 0.96
C HIS A 10 -3.00 -23.29 1.18
N ASN A 11 -1.75 -22.87 1.35
CA ASN A 11 -1.34 -21.46 1.30
C ASN A 11 -1.49 -20.96 -0.15
N TYR A 12 -2.70 -20.55 -0.55
CA TYR A 12 -2.92 -19.85 -1.81
C TYR A 12 -2.34 -18.44 -1.71
N ARG A 13 -1.06 -18.26 -2.09
CA ARG A 13 -0.42 -16.93 -2.13
C ARG A 13 0.09 -16.66 -3.55
N ALA A 14 -0.37 -15.57 -4.14
CA ALA A 14 -0.12 -15.21 -5.54
C ALA A 14 1.28 -14.58 -5.80
N HIS A 15 2.03 -14.18 -4.77
CA HIS A 15 3.32 -13.49 -4.92
C HIS A 15 4.40 -14.04 -3.96
N LYS A 16 5.63 -14.20 -4.47
CA LYS A 16 6.82 -14.51 -3.66
C LYS A 16 7.12 -13.32 -2.73
N ARG A 17 7.48 -13.60 -1.49
CA ARG A 17 7.90 -12.58 -0.52
C ARG A 17 9.42 -12.55 -0.43
N GLY A 18 10.01 -11.35 -0.46
CA GLY A 18 11.40 -11.19 -0.05
C GLY A 18 11.48 -11.23 1.48
N CYS A 19 12.35 -12.08 2.03
CA CYS A 19 12.77 -11.92 3.42
C CYS A 19 13.58 -10.62 3.49
N CYS A 20 13.00 -9.60 4.14
CA CYS A 20 13.66 -8.33 4.38
C CYS A 20 13.28 -7.92 5.79
N GLU A 21 14.26 -7.97 6.69
CA GLU A 21 14.09 -7.47 8.04
C GLU A 21 14.53 -6.02 8.07
N SER A 22 13.58 -5.11 8.32
CA SER A 22 13.87 -3.69 8.47
C SER A 22 12.97 -3.11 9.54
N LEU A 23 13.47 -2.08 10.22
CA LEU A 23 12.62 -1.20 11.01
C LEU A 23 11.73 -0.41 10.06
N ILE A 24 10.46 -0.27 10.42
CA ILE A 24 9.47 0.53 9.70
C ILE A 24 8.72 1.40 10.73
N LYS A 25 8.00 2.39 10.22
CA LYS A 25 7.05 3.16 11.02
C LYS A 25 5.65 3.02 10.46
N TYR A 26 4.63 3.04 11.30
CA TYR A 26 3.24 3.05 10.82
C TYR A 26 2.32 3.89 11.70
N ALA A 27 1.30 4.48 11.10
CA ALA A 27 0.32 5.34 11.79
C ALA A 27 -1.06 5.21 11.15
N ASN A 28 -2.10 5.74 11.80
CA ASN A 28 -3.37 6.02 11.12
C ASN A 28 -3.13 6.97 9.94
N VAL A 29 -3.98 6.88 8.92
CA VAL A 29 -3.97 7.87 7.84
C VAL A 29 -4.17 9.27 8.42
N ASN A 30 -3.37 10.24 7.96
CA ASN A 30 -3.38 11.64 8.41
C ASN A 30 -2.98 11.86 9.89
N SER A 31 -2.39 10.87 10.56
CA SER A 31 -1.82 11.02 11.90
C SER A 31 -0.30 11.16 11.84
N GLU A 32 0.25 11.97 12.75
CA GLU A 32 1.70 12.08 12.98
C GLU A 32 2.19 11.11 14.08
N ASP A 33 1.28 10.35 14.70
CA ASP A 33 1.58 9.41 15.77
C ASP A 33 2.07 8.07 15.21
N TYR A 34 3.34 8.05 14.82
CA TYR A 34 3.98 6.85 14.29
C TYR A 34 4.40 5.87 15.39
N HIS A 35 4.09 4.60 15.16
CA HIS A 35 4.58 3.47 15.93
C HIS A 35 5.74 2.80 15.21
N ASP A 36 6.78 2.44 15.94
CA ASP A 36 7.86 1.60 15.42
C ASP A 36 7.41 0.16 15.29
N ALA A 37 7.87 -0.51 14.24
CA ALA A 37 7.62 -1.93 14.02
C ALA A 37 8.77 -2.59 13.27
N LYS A 38 8.85 -3.91 13.38
CA LYS A 38 9.81 -4.72 12.63
C LYS A 38 9.12 -5.38 11.44
N MET A 39 9.42 -4.92 10.23
CA MET A 39 9.03 -5.63 9.02
C MET A 39 9.77 -6.96 8.96
N ARG A 40 9.03 -8.02 8.65
CA ARG A 40 9.58 -9.37 8.49
C ARG A 40 9.56 -9.84 7.05
N ASN A 41 8.61 -9.33 6.26
CA ASN A 41 8.60 -9.51 4.81
C ASN A 41 7.67 -8.51 4.11
N ILE A 42 7.94 -8.31 2.82
CA ILE A 42 7.19 -7.43 1.92
C ILE A 42 7.03 -8.09 0.55
N SER A 43 5.97 -7.70 -0.15
CA SER A 43 5.65 -8.11 -1.52
C SER A 43 5.00 -6.95 -2.26
N ALA A 44 4.77 -7.09 -3.57
CA ALA A 44 4.05 -6.08 -4.36
C ALA A 44 2.64 -5.77 -3.83
N SER A 45 1.99 -6.73 -3.15
CA SER A 45 0.59 -6.59 -2.69
C SER A 45 0.44 -6.28 -1.21
N GLY A 46 1.52 -6.28 -0.43
CA GLY A 46 1.41 -6.07 1.01
C GLY A 46 2.64 -6.43 1.81
N ILE A 47 2.50 -6.26 3.12
CA ILE A 47 3.57 -6.32 4.12
C ILE A 47 3.12 -7.13 5.35
N TYR A 48 4.08 -7.79 5.98
CA TYR A 48 3.93 -8.34 7.33
C TYR A 48 5.01 -7.76 8.24
N PHE A 49 4.57 -7.28 9.40
CA PHE A 49 5.43 -6.71 10.41
C PHE A 49 4.96 -7.08 11.81
N GLU A 50 5.84 -6.88 12.78
CA GLU A 50 5.59 -7.13 14.20
C GLU A 50 5.69 -5.82 14.97
N SER A 51 4.79 -5.62 15.92
CA SER A 51 4.70 -4.41 16.74
C SER A 51 4.37 -4.77 18.19
N GLU A 52 4.82 -3.95 19.14
CA GLU A 52 4.40 -4.05 20.54
C GLU A 52 3.00 -3.44 20.77
N SER A 53 2.48 -2.70 19.78
CA SER A 53 1.19 -2.01 19.84
C SER A 53 0.08 -2.78 19.10
N SER A 54 -1.05 -3.00 19.77
CA SER A 54 -2.28 -3.58 19.20
C SER A 54 -3.35 -2.56 18.86
N THR A 55 -3.00 -1.28 18.76
CA THR A 55 -3.99 -0.18 18.66
C THR A 55 -4.96 -0.32 17.48
N PHE A 56 -4.58 -1.09 16.45
CA PHE A 56 -5.31 -1.15 15.19
C PHE A 56 -6.10 -2.45 15.00
N ARG A 57 -7.33 -2.30 14.49
CA ARG A 57 -8.24 -3.40 14.20
C ARG A 57 -8.14 -3.83 12.73
N GLN A 58 -8.58 -5.05 12.44
CA GLN A 58 -8.78 -5.49 11.06
C GLN A 58 -9.72 -4.53 10.32
N GLY A 59 -9.38 -4.21 9.06
CA GLY A 59 -10.05 -3.23 8.22
C GLY A 59 -9.57 -1.79 8.43
N ALA A 60 -8.76 -1.51 9.45
CA ALA A 60 -8.20 -0.18 9.64
C ALA A 60 -7.21 0.16 8.53
N GLU A 61 -7.24 1.41 8.09
CA GLU A 61 -6.29 1.94 7.13
C GLU A 61 -5.12 2.61 7.85
N ILE A 62 -3.90 2.31 7.38
CA ILE A 62 -2.65 2.81 7.93
C ILE A 62 -1.74 3.35 6.84
N CYS A 63 -0.86 4.27 7.21
CA CYS A 63 0.33 4.62 6.44
C CYS A 63 1.52 3.85 7.00
N VAL A 64 2.32 3.24 6.12
CA VAL A 64 3.53 2.48 6.48
C VAL A 64 4.74 3.10 5.79
N ARG A 65 5.70 3.57 6.57
CA ARG A 65 6.97 4.12 6.08
C ARG A 65 8.05 3.05 6.09
N VAL A 66 8.59 2.74 4.91
CA VAL A 66 9.70 1.78 4.76
C VAL A 66 10.97 2.55 4.37
N PRO A 67 12.07 2.42 5.13
CA PRO A 67 13.27 3.24 4.96
C PRO A 67 14.08 2.97 3.69
N TYR A 68 13.79 1.90 2.92
CA TYR A 68 14.51 1.59 1.68
C TYR A 68 13.56 1.23 0.52
N ALA A 69 13.74 1.91 -0.61
CA ALA A 69 13.52 1.33 -1.94
C ALA A 69 14.86 0.71 -2.41
N PRO A 70 14.85 -0.36 -3.21
CA PRO A 70 16.06 -0.72 -3.95
C PRO A 70 16.43 0.47 -4.86
N SER A 71 17.69 0.90 -4.74
CA SER A 71 18.45 1.89 -5.52
C SER A 71 17.69 2.61 -6.64
N ASP A 72 17.74 3.95 -6.62
CA ASP A 72 17.36 4.93 -7.66
C ASP A 72 16.19 5.86 -7.28
N ALA A 73 15.70 5.78 -6.03
CA ALA A 73 14.71 6.71 -5.52
C ALA A 73 15.39 7.88 -4.77
N ASP A 74 14.98 9.10 -5.07
CA ASP A 74 15.37 10.36 -4.43
C ASP A 74 15.38 10.20 -2.88
N PRO A 75 16.42 10.65 -2.14
CA PRO A 75 16.42 10.61 -0.68
C PRO A 75 15.19 11.25 -0.01
N ASP A 76 14.43 12.12 -0.70
CA ASP A 76 13.17 12.67 -0.21
C ASP A 76 11.93 11.77 -0.45
N THR A 77 12.10 10.66 -1.19
CA THR A 77 11.05 9.65 -1.39
C THR A 77 11.01 8.62 -0.27
N CYS A 78 10.57 9.06 0.92
CA CYS A 78 10.09 8.13 1.94
C CYS A 78 8.99 7.24 1.33
N ASN A 79 9.17 5.92 1.37
CA ASN A 79 8.20 5.00 0.77
C ASN A 79 7.01 4.80 1.71
N ASP A 80 6.12 5.79 1.71
CA ASP A 80 4.88 5.77 2.49
C ASP A 80 3.82 4.98 1.73
N TYR A 81 3.50 3.77 2.19
CA TYR A 81 2.45 2.93 1.63
C TYR A 81 1.16 3.11 2.43
N ARG A 82 0.05 3.49 1.76
CA ARG A 82 -1.29 3.29 2.32
C ARG A 82 -1.64 1.81 2.26
N ALA A 83 -2.10 1.26 3.37
CA ALA A 83 -2.40 -0.16 3.51
C ALA A 83 -3.61 -0.40 4.41
N GLU A 84 -4.34 -1.47 4.13
CA GLU A 84 -5.44 -1.96 4.96
C GLU A 84 -4.95 -3.13 5.81
N ILE A 85 -5.23 -3.10 7.12
CA ILE A 85 -4.91 -4.21 8.02
C ILE A 85 -5.86 -5.37 7.73
N MET A 86 -5.30 -6.47 7.22
CA MET A 86 -6.05 -7.68 6.92
C MET A 86 -6.20 -8.58 8.14
N TRP A 87 -5.23 -8.53 9.07
CA TRP A 87 -5.27 -9.25 10.34
C TRP A 87 -4.25 -8.67 11.32
N CYS A 88 -4.56 -8.78 12.61
CA CYS A 88 -3.69 -8.48 13.74
C CYS A 88 -3.81 -9.65 14.73
N ARG A 89 -2.69 -10.25 15.13
CA ARG A 89 -2.67 -11.44 15.99
C ARG A 89 -1.58 -11.30 17.03
N GLU A 90 -1.89 -11.65 18.28
CA GLU A 90 -0.89 -11.79 19.32
C GLU A 90 0.10 -12.90 18.97
N ILE A 91 1.39 -12.63 19.21
CA ILE A 91 2.49 -13.57 19.06
C ILE A 91 3.10 -13.75 20.45
N ALA A 92 3.19 -15.01 20.88
CA ALA A 92 3.85 -15.36 22.12
C ALA A 92 5.34 -15.03 22.01
N ASN A 93 5.79 -14.06 22.81
CA ASN A 93 7.20 -13.77 23.04
C ASN A 93 7.51 -13.95 24.52
N GLU A 94 8.74 -14.38 24.82
CA GLU A 94 9.19 -14.59 26.20
C GLU A 94 9.21 -13.25 26.96
N GLY A 95 8.18 -13.01 27.76
CA GLY A 95 8.11 -11.86 28.67
C GLY A 95 7.51 -10.57 28.10
N SER A 96 7.07 -10.55 26.84
CA SER A 96 6.35 -9.39 26.26
C SER A 96 5.22 -9.82 25.33
N VAL A 97 4.16 -9.01 25.30
CA VAL A 97 3.07 -9.16 24.33
C VAL A 97 3.47 -8.44 23.05
N SER A 98 3.45 -9.15 21.93
CA SER A 98 3.71 -8.58 20.62
C SER A 98 2.63 -9.00 19.63
N TYR A 99 2.50 -8.26 18.55
CA TYR A 99 1.45 -8.45 17.57
C TYR A 99 2.04 -8.58 16.17
N GLY A 100 1.70 -9.68 15.50
CA GLY A 100 1.88 -9.82 14.07
C GLY A 100 0.77 -9.12 13.33
N ILE A 101 1.13 -8.26 12.38
CA ILE A 101 0.19 -7.46 11.60
C ILE A 101 0.45 -7.72 10.12
N GLY A 102 -0.59 -8.18 9.42
CA GLY A 102 -0.58 -8.32 7.97
C GLY A 102 -1.41 -7.22 7.33
N ALA A 103 -0.79 -6.43 6.45
CA ALA A 103 -1.46 -5.35 5.75
C ALA A 103 -1.36 -5.51 4.23
N ARG A 104 -2.43 -5.15 3.52
CA ARG A 104 -2.51 -5.15 2.05
C ARG A 104 -2.32 -3.74 1.54
N PHE A 105 -1.42 -3.54 0.58
CA PHE A 105 -1.21 -2.23 -0.03
C PHE A 105 -2.41 -1.80 -0.86
N MET A 106 -2.77 -0.53 -0.74
CA MET A 106 -3.79 0.07 -1.59
C MET A 106 -3.20 0.41 -2.96
N ILE A 107 -3.86 -0.12 -3.99
CA ILE A 107 -3.48 0.03 -5.39
C ILE A 107 -4.60 0.80 -6.08
N SER A 108 -4.23 1.86 -6.78
CA SER A 108 -5.13 2.64 -7.64
C SER A 108 -4.86 2.30 -9.11
N ARG A 109 -5.86 2.47 -9.97
CA ARG A 109 -5.67 2.36 -11.43
C ARG A 109 -5.54 3.75 -12.02
N CYS A 110 -4.69 3.88 -13.04
CA CYS A 110 -4.64 5.08 -13.86
C CYS A 110 -5.90 5.16 -14.73
N ASP A 111 -6.61 6.28 -14.70
CA ASP A 111 -7.82 6.50 -15.51
C ASP A 111 -7.50 6.60 -17.00
N HIS A 112 -6.27 6.98 -17.36
CA HIS A 112 -5.84 7.07 -18.76
C HIS A 112 -5.34 5.73 -19.33
N CYS A 113 -4.31 5.12 -18.71
CA CYS A 113 -3.68 3.91 -19.25
C CYS A 113 -4.21 2.59 -18.65
N GLY A 114 -5.02 2.64 -17.59
CA GLY A 114 -5.59 1.46 -16.94
C GLY A 114 -4.63 0.66 -16.05
N GLU A 115 -3.34 0.96 -16.09
CA GLU A 115 -2.31 0.28 -15.30
C GLU A 115 -2.46 0.51 -13.80
N LYS A 116 -2.00 -0.46 -13.00
CA LYS A 116 -2.14 -0.48 -11.54
C LYS A 116 -0.89 0.11 -10.86
N PHE A 117 -1.09 1.09 -9.99
CA PHE A 117 -0.02 1.76 -9.26
C PHE A 117 -0.30 1.77 -7.75
N PRO A 118 0.74 1.72 -6.90
CA PRO A 118 0.59 2.05 -5.49
C PRO A 118 -0.06 3.43 -5.34
N HIS A 119 -0.94 3.61 -4.34
CA HIS A 119 -1.69 4.85 -4.17
C HIS A 119 -0.81 6.13 -4.09
N ARG A 120 0.45 6.04 -3.65
CA ARG A 120 1.39 7.19 -3.65
C ARG A 120 1.93 7.58 -5.02
N LYS A 121 1.91 6.65 -5.99
CA LYS A 121 2.40 6.86 -7.36
C LYS A 121 1.29 7.30 -8.32
N ILE A 122 0.08 7.50 -7.78
CA ILE A 122 -1.03 8.04 -8.53
C ILE A 122 -1.24 9.50 -8.13
N HIS A 123 -1.27 10.37 -9.13
CA HIS A 123 -1.60 11.78 -8.99
C HIS A 123 -3.11 11.91 -9.05
N ARG A 124 -3.67 12.66 -8.09
CA ARG A 124 -5.08 13.04 -8.15
C ARG A 124 -5.15 14.48 -8.66
N THR A 125 -5.86 14.69 -9.77
CA THR A 125 -6.13 16.04 -10.28
C THR A 125 -7.27 16.68 -9.49
N ASP A 126 -7.44 18.00 -9.66
CA ASP A 126 -8.57 18.73 -9.07
C ASP A 126 -9.92 18.20 -9.57
N ASP A 127 -9.96 17.68 -10.80
CA ASP A 127 -11.12 17.07 -11.42
C ASP A 127 -11.31 15.59 -11.07
N PHE A 128 -10.76 15.12 -9.95
CA PHE A 128 -10.93 13.75 -9.46
C PHE A 128 -10.35 12.63 -10.35
N LEU A 129 -9.50 12.96 -11.33
CA LEU A 129 -8.78 11.95 -12.11
C LEU A 129 -7.59 11.39 -11.35
N PHE A 130 -7.40 10.08 -11.43
CA PHE A 130 -6.28 9.33 -10.88
C PHE A 130 -5.32 8.95 -12.00
N LEU A 131 -4.19 9.64 -12.14
CA LEU A 131 -3.24 9.45 -13.24
C LEU A 131 -1.88 8.99 -12.73
N CYS A 132 -1.26 8.01 -13.39
CA CYS A 132 0.14 7.70 -13.10
C CYS A 132 1.04 8.88 -13.48
N SER A 133 2.28 8.89 -13.00
CA SER A 133 3.21 10.00 -13.25
C SER A 133 3.38 10.30 -14.75
N ASP A 134 3.49 9.27 -15.60
CA ASP A 134 3.65 9.47 -17.04
C ASP A 134 2.41 10.11 -17.68
N CYS A 135 1.22 9.60 -17.37
CA CYS A 135 -0.03 10.14 -17.91
C CYS A 135 -0.35 11.54 -17.37
N PHE A 136 0.04 11.82 -16.12
CA PHE A 136 -0.13 13.14 -15.51
C PHE A 136 0.78 14.18 -16.19
N GLU A 137 2.05 13.84 -16.42
CA GLU A 137 2.97 14.74 -17.14
C GLU A 137 2.51 14.93 -18.59
N GLN A 138 2.02 13.89 -19.27
CA GLN A 138 1.42 14.03 -20.60
C GLN A 138 0.22 15.00 -20.57
N LEU A 139 -0.67 14.89 -19.59
CA LEU A 139 -1.81 15.79 -19.46
C LEU A 139 -1.34 17.26 -19.28
N LYS A 140 -0.29 17.50 -18.49
CA LYS A 140 0.29 18.83 -18.30
C LYS A 140 0.92 19.43 -19.57
N THR A 141 1.36 18.59 -20.51
CA THR A 141 1.91 19.10 -21.78
C THR A 141 0.83 19.63 -22.73
N LEU A 142 -0.45 19.34 -22.47
CA LEU A 142 -1.53 19.89 -23.26
C LEU A 142 -1.70 21.38 -22.97
N PRO A 143 -1.92 22.21 -24.00
CA PRO A 143 -2.21 23.62 -23.79
C PRO A 143 -3.50 23.79 -22.99
N ASP A 144 -3.46 24.70 -22.02
CA ASP A 144 -4.64 25.07 -21.24
C ASP A 144 -5.75 25.60 -22.15
N GLY A 145 -6.98 25.16 -21.92
CA GLY A 145 -8.15 25.51 -22.72
C GLY A 145 -9.03 24.31 -23.05
N GLU A 146 -9.85 24.45 -24.10
CA GLU A 146 -10.91 23.48 -24.43
C GLU A 146 -10.40 22.07 -24.72
N LEU A 147 -9.21 21.92 -25.28
CA LEU A 147 -8.62 20.62 -25.59
C LEU A 147 -8.33 19.81 -24.33
N ARG A 148 -7.66 20.43 -23.35
CA ARG A 148 -7.36 19.79 -22.07
C ARG A 148 -8.65 19.45 -21.32
N GLY A 149 -9.59 20.40 -21.24
CA GLY A 149 -10.89 20.16 -20.61
C GLY A 149 -11.70 19.06 -21.30
N SER A 150 -11.61 18.93 -22.62
CA SER A 150 -12.26 17.85 -23.37
C SER A 150 -11.65 16.47 -23.07
N VAL A 151 -10.32 16.38 -22.93
CA VAL A 151 -9.62 15.16 -22.52
C VAL A 151 -9.98 14.78 -21.09
N GLU A 152 -9.99 15.74 -20.16
CA GLU A 152 -10.36 15.51 -18.76
C GLU A 152 -11.81 15.01 -18.64
N ASN A 153 -12.74 15.63 -19.37
CA ASN A 153 -14.14 15.18 -19.42
C ASN A 153 -14.29 13.77 -20.01
N TYR A 154 -13.57 13.46 -21.08
CA TYR A 154 -13.56 12.11 -21.66
C TYR A 154 -13.08 11.07 -20.64
N LEU A 155 -12.01 11.36 -19.90
CA LEU A 155 -11.46 10.46 -18.88
C LEU A 155 -12.41 10.28 -17.69
N LEU A 156 -13.20 11.30 -17.36
CA LEU A 156 -14.26 11.20 -16.35
C LEU A 156 -15.51 10.45 -16.84
N GLY A 157 -15.56 10.09 -18.12
CA GLY A 157 -16.76 9.51 -18.74
C GLY A 157 -17.88 10.53 -18.97
N ASN A 158 -17.58 11.82 -18.84
CA ASN A 158 -18.48 12.92 -19.19
C ASN A 158 -18.39 13.16 -20.69
N VAL A 159 -18.96 12.25 -21.49
CA VAL A 159 -19.07 12.45 -22.93
C VAL A 159 -20.28 13.36 -23.19
N LEU A 160 -20.02 14.59 -23.66
CA LEU A 160 -21.04 15.51 -24.17
C LEU A 160 -21.40 15.18 -25.62
#